data_AF-A0A9E6APW6-F1
#
_entry.id   AF-A0A9E6APW6-F1
#
_cell.length_a   1.000
_cell.length_b   1.000
_cell.length_c   1.000
_cell.angle_alpha   90.00
_cell.angle_beta   90.00
_cell.angle_gamma   90.00
#
_symmetry.space_group_name_H-M   'P 1'
#
loop_
_entity.id
_entity.type
_entity.pdbx_description
1 polymer ?
#
loop_
_entity_poly.entity_id
_entity_poly.type
_entity_poly.pdbx_seq_one_letter_code
_entity_poly.pdbx_strand_id
1 'polypeptide(L)' 'MAKVVSLNKFRKAKAKKQRQKTAEQNRVRHGRTNAEREEAEAERQRAERLLDGAKLTPED' A
#
# COMPACT_ATOMS: atom_id res chain seq x y z
N MET A 1 -25.95 31.45 21.94
CA MET A 1 -25.11 30.33 22.46
C MET A 1 -24.14 29.90 21.36
N ALA A 2 -22.84 30.14 21.50
CA ALA A 2 -21.85 29.74 20.50
C ALA A 2 -21.51 28.26 20.67
N LYS A 3 -21.65 27.45 19.62
CA LYS A 3 -21.18 26.06 19.60
C LYS A 3 -19.66 26.06 19.51
N VAL A 4 -18.99 25.83 20.64
CA VAL A 4 -17.53 25.63 20.67
C VAL A 4 -17.22 24.29 20.01
N VAL A 5 -16.77 24.33 18.75
CA VAL A 5 -16.34 23.14 18.02
C VAL A 5 -14.87 22.85 18.32
N SER A 6 -14.54 21.58 18.58
CA SER A 6 -13.16 21.17 18.84
C SER A 6 -12.31 21.31 17.58
N LEU A 7 -11.35 22.23 17.59
CA LEU A 7 -10.38 22.44 16.50
C LEU A 7 -9.59 21.17 16.18
N ASN A 8 -9.29 20.35 17.19
CA ASN A 8 -8.59 19.07 17.01
C ASN A 8 -9.40 18.08 16.17
N LYS A 9 -10.72 17.97 16.43
CA LYS A 9 -11.60 17.11 15.63
C LYS A 9 -11.67 17.58 14.18
N PHE A 10 -11.75 18.89 13.96
CA PHE A 10 -11.73 19.48 12.62
C PHE A 10 -10.43 19.17 11.86
N ARG A 11 -9.27 19.39 12.50
CA ARG A 11 -7.95 19.08 11.91
C ARG A 11 -7.83 17.60 11.56
N LYS A 12 -8.25 16.69 12.45
CA LYS A 12 -8.25 15.24 12.20
C LYS A 12 -9.16 14.87 11.01
N ALA A 13 -10.35 15.45 10.94
CA ALA A 13 -11.26 15.22 9.82
C ALA A 13 -10.67 15.69 8.48
N LYS A 14 -10.04 16.87 8.46
CA LYS A 14 -9.33 17.38 7.26
C LYS A 14 -8.19 16.45 6.84
N ALA A 15 -7.36 15.98 7.79
CA ALA A 15 -6.29 15.05 7.52
C ALA A 15 -6.81 13.71 6.95
N LYS A 16 -7.92 13.18 7.49
CA LYS A 16 -8.56 11.95 6.97
C LYS A 16 -9.05 12.13 5.52
N LYS A 17 -9.71 13.25 5.21
CA LYS A 17 -10.15 13.57 3.84
C LYS A 17 -8.97 13.69 2.87
N GLN A 18 -7.89 14.35 3.28
CA GLN A 18 -6.69 14.47 2.45
C GLN A 18 -6.07 13.10 2.13
N ARG A 19 -5.97 12.21 3.13
CA ARG A 19 -5.48 10.85 2.95
C ARG A 19 -6.35 10.05 1.97
N GLN A 20 -7.66 10.18 2.05
CA GLN A 20 -8.60 9.53 1.11
C GLN A 20 -8.38 10.01 -0.33
N LYS A 21 -8.25 11.33 -0.54
CA LYS A 21 -7.98 11.91 -1.86
C LYS A 21 -6.67 11.41 -2.44
N THR A 22 -5.60 11.35 -1.65
CA THR A 22 -4.31 10.81 -2.09
C THR A 22 -4.42 9.31 -2.42
N ALA A 23 -5.17 8.53 -1.64
CA ALA A 23 -5.40 7.13 -1.93
C ALA A 23 -6.16 6.94 -3.27
N GLU A 24 -7.19 7.74 -3.53
CA GLU A 24 -7.90 7.74 -4.83
C GLU A 24 -6.98 8.11 -5.99
N GLN A 25 -6.17 9.16 -5.84
CA GLN A 25 -5.17 9.56 -6.84
C GLN A 25 -4.16 8.45 -7.10
N ASN A 26 -3.69 7.76 -6.07
CA ASN A 26 -2.76 6.65 -6.22
C ASN A 26 -3.40 5.45 -6.93
N ARG A 27 -4.68 5.14 -6.65
CA ARG A 27 -5.42 4.11 -7.39
C ARG A 27 -5.53 4.44 -8.87
N VAL A 28 -5.83 5.70 -9.22
CA VAL A 28 -5.90 6.13 -10.63
C VAL A 28 -4.52 6.11 -11.29
N ARG A 29 -3.49 6.63 -10.61
CA ARG A 29 -2.14 6.78 -11.18
C ARG A 29 -1.43 5.44 -11.37
N HIS A 30 -1.58 4.53 -10.42
CA HIS A 30 -0.82 3.28 -10.39
C HIS A 30 -1.68 2.05 -10.71
N GLY A 31 -3.00 2.20 -10.77
CA GLY A 31 -3.95 1.11 -11.05
C GLY A 31 -4.04 0.05 -9.96
N ARG A 32 -3.20 0.13 -8.92
CA ARG A 32 -3.06 -0.86 -7.84
C ARG A 32 -2.84 -0.14 -6.51
N THR A 33 -3.29 -0.75 -5.42
CA THR A 33 -3.00 -0.24 -4.07
C THR A 33 -1.61 -0.65 -3.60
N ASN A 34 -1.08 0.02 -2.55
CA ASN A 34 0.20 -0.39 -1.97
C ASN A 34 0.16 -1.82 -1.44
N ALA A 35 -0.95 -2.24 -0.83
CA ALA A 35 -1.11 -3.60 -0.30
C ALA A 35 -1.04 -4.65 -1.43
N GLU A 36 -1.77 -4.43 -2.53
CA GLU A 36 -1.72 -5.32 -3.70
C GLU A 36 -0.31 -5.39 -4.32
N ARG A 37 0.42 -4.27 -4.31
CA ARG A 37 1.81 -4.23 -4.78
C ARG A 37 2.74 -5.05 -3.88
N GLU A 38 2.61 -4.90 -2.56
CA GLU A 38 3.40 -5.64 -1.57
C GLU A 38 3.10 -7.15 -1.61
N GLU A 39 1.82 -7.54 -1.76
CA GLU A 39 1.42 -8.93 -1.95
C GLU A 39 2.05 -9.51 -3.23
N ALA A 40 1.94 -8.80 -4.36
CA ALA A 40 2.54 -9.23 -5.61
C ALA A 40 4.08 -9.30 -5.55
N GLU A 41 4.74 -8.39 -4.82
CA GLU A 41 6.18 -8.45 -4.56
C GLU A 41 6.54 -9.68 -3.72
N ALA A 42 5.78 -9.97 -2.66
CA ALA A 42 5.99 -11.13 -1.80
C ALA A 42 5.77 -12.45 -2.56
N GLU A 43 4.77 -12.53 -3.43
CA GLU A 43 4.54 -13.69 -4.30
C GLU A 43 5.70 -13.91 -5.28
N ARG A 44 6.19 -12.85 -5.93
CA ARG A 44 7.37 -12.94 -6.81
C ARG A 44 8.59 -13.47 -6.06
N GLN A 45 8.88 -12.94 -4.87
CA GLN A 45 10.01 -13.42 -4.05
C GLN A 45 9.83 -14.87 -3.59
N ARG A 46 8.61 -15.35 -3.36
CA ARG A 46 8.36 -16.77 -3.07
C ARG A 46 8.65 -17.63 -4.29
N ALA A 47 8.17 -17.21 -5.47
CA ALA A 47 8.41 -17.92 -6.72
C ALA A 47 9.90 -17.96 -7.07
N GLU A 48 10.62 -16.85 -6.94
CA GLU A 48 12.08 -16.78 -7.13
C GLU A 48 12.81 -17.74 -6.20
N ARG A 49 12.52 -17.72 -4.90
CA ARG A 49 13.12 -18.66 -3.93
C ARG A 49 12.82 -20.11 -4.23
N LEU A 50 11.61 -20.43 -4.68
CA LEU A 50 11.23 -21.78 -5.05
C LEU A 50 12.00 -22.25 -6.30
N LEU A 51 12.12 -21.38 -7.30
CA LEU A 51 12.92 -21.67 -8.49
C LEU A 51 14.40 -21.82 -8.16
N ASP A 52 14.96 -20.95 -7.32
CA ASP A 52 16.35 -21.04 -6.88
C ASP A 52 16.62 -22.32 -6.09
N GLY A 53 15.72 -22.74 -5.21
CA GLY A 53 15.83 -24.02 -4.50
C GLY A 53 15.62 -25.25 -5.39
N ALA A 54 14.91 -25.10 -6.51
CA ALA A 54 14.68 -26.16 -7.50
C ALA A 54 15.74 -26.19 -8.61
N LYS A 55 16.64 -25.20 -8.68
CA LYS A 55 17.78 -25.22 -9.60
C LYS A 55 18.74 -26.32 -9.19
N LEU A 56 18.67 -27.43 -9.89
CA LEU A 56 19.77 -28.37 -10.02
C LEU A 56 20.72 -27.78 -11.06
N THR A 57 21.65 -26.93 -10.63
CA THR A 57 22.86 -26.74 -11.44
C THR A 57 23.57 -28.10 -11.46
N PRO A 58 23.93 -28.64 -12.64
CA PRO A 58 25.00 -29.60 -12.67
C PRO A 58 26.24 -28.84 -12.17
N GLU A 59 26.62 -29.06 -10.91
CA GLU A 59 27.99 -28.78 -10.52
C GLU A 59 28.85 -29.84 -11.24
N ASP A 60 29.72 -29.36 -12.11
CA ASP A 60 30.84 -30.15 -12.65
C ASP A 60 31.78 -30.59 -11.52
#